data_AF-A0A0M7AAT0-F1
#
_entry.id   AF-A0A0M7AAT0-F1
#
_cell.length_a   1.000
_cell.length_b   1.000
_cell.length_c   1.000
_cell.angle_alpha   90.00
_cell.angle_beta   90.00
_cell.angle_gamma   90.00
#
_symmetry.space_group_name_H-M   'P 1'
#
loop_
_entity.id
_entity.type
_entity.pdbx_description
1 polymer ?
#
loop_
_entity_poly.entity_id
_entity_poly.type
_entity_poly.pdbx_seq_one_letter_code
_entity_poly.pdbx_strand_id
1 'polypeptide(L)'
;MKLCLLILVFSLLLAGCQTSNETIEFGNKTVVAFDEEHGVQVAYMSQNRRSYLWYPGNDQVTRGKWETRKIGSEICFKYPNAYNPVTKKSGGFWSCLVRSAFKRKLHASCVGDPFGLESGKIPFVLEKGRVQLGQLKKTCS
;
A
#
# COMPACT_ATOMS: atom_id res chain seq x y z
N MET A 1 65.13 -7.06 -18.47
CA MET A 1 65.10 -8.55 -18.46
C MET A 1 64.01 -9.02 -17.53
N LYS A 2 63.05 -9.79 -18.08
CA LYS A 2 62.11 -10.77 -17.48
C LYS A 2 61.35 -10.34 -16.20
N LEU A 3 60.09 -9.89 -16.30
CA LEU A 3 58.84 -10.66 -16.49
C LEU A 3 58.43 -11.44 -15.24
N CYS A 4 57.38 -10.96 -14.56
CA CYS A 4 56.44 -11.83 -13.86
C CYS A 4 55.02 -11.31 -14.11
N LEU A 5 54.36 -11.97 -15.05
CA LEU A 5 52.95 -11.87 -15.36
C LEU A 5 52.21 -12.76 -14.35
N LEU A 6 51.29 -12.22 -13.57
CA LEU A 6 50.24 -13.00 -12.91
C LEU A 6 48.94 -12.20 -12.93
N ILE A 7 48.08 -12.62 -13.84
CA ILE A 7 46.71 -12.18 -14.05
C ILE A 7 45.88 -12.68 -12.86
N LEU A 8 45.27 -11.77 -12.10
CA LEU A 8 44.14 -12.08 -11.22
C LEU A 8 42.92 -11.32 -11.71
N VAL A 9 42.24 -11.95 -12.65
CA VAL A 9 40.88 -11.63 -13.12
C VAL A 9 39.89 -12.26 -12.13
N PHE A 10 38.70 -11.65 -12.00
CA PHE A 10 37.52 -12.10 -11.26
C PHE A 10 37.60 -11.95 -9.72
N SER A 11 36.94 -10.97 -9.13
CA SER A 11 35.48 -11.02 -9.05
C SER A 11 34.90 -9.61 -8.95
N LEU A 12 34.13 -9.20 -9.96
CA LEU A 12 33.08 -8.21 -9.75
C LEU A 12 32.22 -8.75 -8.60
N LEU A 13 32.25 -8.09 -7.46
CA LEU A 13 31.12 -8.14 -6.55
C LEU A 13 29.95 -7.53 -7.33
N LEU A 14 29.20 -8.38 -8.02
CA LEU A 14 27.80 -8.11 -8.29
C LEU A 14 27.20 -7.92 -6.90
N ALA A 15 27.17 -6.68 -6.44
CA ALA A 15 26.17 -6.21 -5.50
C ALA A 15 24.85 -6.40 -6.23
N GLY A 16 24.36 -7.64 -6.24
CA GLY A 16 23.02 -7.95 -6.66
C GLY A 16 22.13 -7.03 -5.87
N CYS A 17 21.41 -6.15 -6.56
CA CYS A 17 20.32 -5.42 -5.93
C CYS A 17 19.42 -6.47 -5.31
N GLN A 18 19.47 -6.60 -3.98
CA GLN A 18 18.50 -7.37 -3.24
C GLN A 18 17.17 -6.62 -3.41
N THR A 19 16.44 -6.91 -4.48
CA THR A 19 15.05 -6.49 -4.61
C THR A 19 14.30 -7.24 -3.52
N SER A 20 14.03 -6.56 -2.42
CA SER A 20 13.28 -7.12 -1.30
C SER A 20 11.93 -7.64 -1.81
N ASN A 21 11.72 -8.96 -1.77
CA ASN A 21 10.45 -9.61 -2.13
C ASN A 21 9.23 -9.10 -1.32
N GLU A 22 9.41 -8.30 -0.27
CA GLU A 22 8.32 -7.74 0.53
C GLU A 22 7.54 -6.60 -0.14
N THR A 23 8.18 -5.78 -0.99
CA THR A 23 7.44 -4.76 -1.76
C THR A 23 6.52 -5.38 -2.82
N ILE A 24 6.75 -6.64 -3.19
CA ILE A 24 5.96 -7.35 -4.21
C ILE A 24 4.57 -7.73 -3.69
N GLU A 25 4.41 -7.98 -2.38
CA GLU A 25 3.16 -8.51 -1.84
C GLU A 25 1.99 -7.53 -2.00
N PHE A 26 2.24 -6.25 -1.70
CA PHE A 26 1.25 -5.17 -1.73
C PHE A 26 1.56 -4.08 -2.77
N GLY A 27 2.75 -4.07 -3.36
CA GLY A 27 3.10 -3.13 -4.40
C GLY A 27 2.34 -3.40 -5.69
N ASN A 28 1.92 -2.31 -6.33
CA ASN A 28 1.05 -2.33 -7.50
C ASN A 28 -0.26 -3.10 -7.24
N LYS A 29 -0.88 -2.88 -6.07
CA LYS A 29 -2.16 -3.51 -5.74
C LYS A 29 -3.18 -2.51 -5.20
N THR A 30 -4.41 -2.73 -5.62
CA THR A 30 -5.58 -2.17 -4.98
C THR A 30 -6.19 -3.20 -4.04
N VAL A 31 -6.60 -2.75 -2.87
CA VAL A 31 -7.33 -3.57 -1.89
C VAL A 31 -8.65 -2.91 -1.53
N VAL A 32 -9.66 -3.74 -1.33
CA VAL A 32 -10.96 -3.35 -0.78
C VAL A 32 -11.05 -3.93 0.61
N ALA A 33 -11.11 -3.06 1.62
CA ALA A 33 -11.17 -3.43 3.02
C ALA A 33 -12.47 -2.94 3.66
N PHE A 34 -12.90 -3.60 4.74
CA PHE A 34 -14.04 -3.14 5.54
C PHE A 34 -13.77 -3.40 7.03
N ASP A 35 -14.20 -2.45 7.86
CA ASP A 35 -14.48 -2.67 9.28
C ASP A 35 -15.64 -1.77 9.74
N GLU A 36 -16.28 -2.13 10.85
CA GLU A 36 -17.48 -1.45 11.35
C GLU A 36 -17.23 0.03 11.73
N GLU A 37 -16.03 0.35 12.18
CA GLU A 37 -15.71 1.69 12.64
C GLU A 37 -15.53 2.67 11.47
N HIS A 38 -14.86 2.22 10.41
CA HIS A 38 -14.45 3.06 9.28
C HIS A 38 -15.34 2.89 8.04
N GLY A 39 -16.06 1.77 7.89
CA GLY A 39 -16.78 1.43 6.66
C GLY A 39 -15.87 0.81 5.58
N VAL A 40 -16.37 0.78 4.34
CA VAL A 40 -15.55 0.32 3.19
C VAL A 40 -14.46 1.32 2.88
N GLN A 41 -13.24 0.83 2.70
CA GLN A 41 -12.08 1.61 2.31
C GLN A 41 -11.43 0.96 1.09
N VAL A 42 -11.00 1.77 0.12
CA VAL A 42 -10.24 1.29 -1.03
C VAL A 42 -8.88 1.95 -1.03
N ALA A 43 -7.81 1.16 -1.07
CA ALA A 43 -6.46 1.69 -1.08
C ALA A 43 -5.67 1.11 -2.25
N TYR A 44 -5.16 1.98 -3.11
CA TYR A 44 -4.13 1.62 -4.07
C TYR A 44 -2.75 1.86 -3.46
N MET A 45 -1.91 0.83 -3.48
CA MET A 45 -0.53 0.81 -3.00
C MET A 45 0.38 0.64 -4.21
N SER A 46 1.01 1.74 -4.64
CA SER A 46 1.88 1.73 -5.81
C SER A 46 3.23 1.07 -5.51
N GLN A 47 3.94 0.66 -6.56
CA GLN A 47 5.29 0.08 -6.45
C GLN A 47 6.30 1.03 -5.81
N ASN A 48 6.11 2.35 -5.95
CA ASN A 48 6.99 3.38 -5.40
C ASN A 48 6.64 3.81 -3.96
N ARG A 49 5.90 2.98 -3.21
CA ARG A 49 5.51 3.20 -1.81
C ARG A 49 4.59 4.40 -1.58
N ARG A 50 3.86 4.84 -2.61
CA ARG A 50 2.75 5.80 -2.46
C ARG A 50 1.45 5.05 -2.20
N SER A 51 0.62 5.63 -1.34
CA SER A 51 -0.70 5.10 -1.05
C SER A 51 -1.77 6.13 -1.38
N TYR A 52 -2.83 5.65 -2.00
CA TYR A 52 -3.96 6.45 -2.46
C TYR A 52 -5.22 5.86 -1.83
N LEU A 53 -5.70 6.53 -0.78
CA LEU A 53 -6.83 6.06 0.01
C LEU A 53 -8.12 6.76 -0.43
N TRP A 54 -9.08 5.96 -0.84
CA TRP A 54 -10.47 6.36 -1.00
C TRP A 54 -11.23 5.96 0.27
N TYR A 55 -11.56 6.97 1.07
CA TYR A 55 -12.14 6.82 2.41
C TYR A 55 -13.57 7.36 2.45
N PRO A 56 -14.49 6.78 3.24
CA PRO A 56 -15.86 7.25 3.37
C PRO A 56 -15.98 8.74 3.74
N GLY A 57 -16.87 9.44 3.02
CA GLY A 57 -17.13 10.86 3.20
C GLY A 57 -16.10 11.81 2.58
N ASN A 58 -14.93 11.32 2.14
CA ASN A 58 -13.99 12.17 1.42
C ASN A 58 -14.45 12.37 -0.03
N ASP A 59 -14.31 13.59 -0.53
CA ASP A 59 -14.59 13.98 -1.92
C ASP A 59 -13.37 13.84 -2.85
N GLN A 60 -12.21 13.54 -2.26
CA GLN A 60 -10.93 13.35 -2.95
C GLN A 60 -10.11 12.22 -2.33
N VAL A 61 -9.15 11.72 -3.10
CA VAL A 61 -8.21 10.70 -2.62
C VAL A 61 -7.30 11.29 -1.55
N THR A 62 -7.16 10.58 -0.45
CA THR A 62 -6.18 10.87 0.59
C THR A 62 -4.84 10.26 0.22
N ARG A 63 -3.88 11.13 -0.12
CA ARG A 63 -2.53 10.73 -0.55
C ARG A 63 -1.61 10.49 0.64
N GLY A 64 -0.84 9.41 0.58
CA GLY A 64 0.07 9.01 1.64
C GLY A 64 1.21 8.12 1.16
N LYS A 65 1.79 7.42 2.11
CA LYS A 65 2.85 6.42 1.92
C LYS A 65 2.47 5.10 2.56
N TRP A 66 3.01 4.02 2.05
CA TRP A 66 2.91 2.70 2.69
C TRP A 66 4.27 2.01 2.78
N GLU A 67 4.41 1.12 3.75
CA GLU A 67 5.57 0.23 3.88
C GLU A 67 5.19 -1.04 4.63
N THR A 68 5.96 -2.11 4.44
CA THR A 68 5.93 -3.29 5.31
C THR A 68 7.13 -3.26 6.24
N ARG A 69 6.94 -3.72 7.48
CA ARG A 69 8.02 -3.85 8.46
C ARG A 69 8.19 -5.31 8.85
N LYS A 70 9.43 -5.79 8.78
CA LYS A 70 9.79 -7.17 9.17
C LYS A 70 9.56 -7.41 10.65
N ILE A 71 10.11 -6.53 11.49
CA ILE A 71 9.90 -6.54 12.94
C ILE A 71 8.43 -6.23 13.19
N GLY A 72 7.72 -7.11 13.90
CA GLY A 72 6.27 -7.01 14.14
C GLY A 72 5.39 -7.51 12.97
N SER A 73 5.98 -7.84 11.82
CA SER A 73 5.26 -8.27 10.61
C SER A 73 4.10 -7.33 10.26
N GLU A 74 4.41 -6.03 10.17
CA GLU A 74 3.42 -4.97 10.05
C GLU A 74 3.27 -4.49 8.60
N ILE A 75 2.08 -3.97 8.30
CA ILE A 75 1.87 -3.01 7.22
C ILE A 75 1.59 -1.66 7.85
N CYS A 76 2.22 -0.62 7.32
CA CYS A 76 2.16 0.73 7.87
C CYS A 76 1.74 1.71 6.79
N PHE A 77 0.90 2.67 7.19
CA PHE A 77 0.44 3.76 6.34
C PHE A 77 0.75 5.11 6.99
N LYS A 78 1.06 6.11 6.18
CA LYS A 78 1.25 7.49 6.63
C LYS A 78 0.53 8.45 5.69
N TYR A 79 -0.47 9.14 6.22
CA TYR A 79 -1.24 10.16 5.50
C TYR A 79 -1.00 11.52 6.17
N PRO A 80 -0.17 12.42 5.61
CA PRO A 80 0.27 13.63 6.30
C PRO A 80 -0.83 14.69 6.49
N ASN A 81 -1.74 14.81 5.53
CA ASN A 81 -2.78 15.85 5.50
C ASN A 81 -4.16 15.24 5.69
N ALA A 82 -4.29 14.31 6.63
CA ALA A 82 -5.53 13.58 6.90
C ALA A 82 -5.96 13.75 8.35
N TYR A 83 -7.25 13.59 8.62
CA TYR A 83 -7.80 13.46 9.96
C TYR A 83 -8.60 12.18 10.03
N ASN A 84 -8.33 11.33 11.03
CA ASN A 84 -9.11 10.12 11.23
C ASN A 84 -10.28 10.42 12.19
N PRO A 85 -11.54 10.37 11.72
CA PRO A 85 -12.70 10.71 12.53
C PRO A 85 -13.05 9.65 13.60
N VAL A 86 -12.54 8.42 13.47
CA VAL A 86 -12.72 7.34 14.45
C VAL A 86 -11.79 7.56 15.64
N THR A 87 -10.49 7.74 15.38
CA THR A 87 -9.47 7.89 16.43
C THR A 87 -9.29 9.32 16.92
N LYS A 88 -9.91 10.30 16.24
CA LYS A 88 -9.78 11.74 16.50
C LYS A 88 -8.35 12.28 16.38
N LYS A 89 -7.50 11.60 15.61
CA LYS A 89 -6.10 11.97 15.42
C LYS A 89 -5.87 12.55 14.04
N SER A 90 -5.12 13.66 14.00
CA SER A 90 -4.51 14.14 12.77
C SER A 90 -3.43 13.16 12.30
N GLY A 91 -3.23 13.13 10.99
CA GLY A 91 -2.24 12.33 10.31
C GLY A 91 -0.81 12.83 10.52
N GLY A 92 0.11 12.43 9.64
CA GLY A 92 1.53 12.81 9.72
C GLY A 92 2.44 11.77 10.37
N PHE A 93 1.88 10.79 11.06
CA PHE A 93 2.62 9.69 11.68
C PHE A 93 2.33 8.37 10.96
N TRP A 94 3.25 7.41 11.12
CA TRP A 94 3.02 6.04 10.68
C TRP A 94 1.98 5.38 11.58
N SER A 95 0.92 4.84 10.98
CA SER A 95 -0.05 3.97 11.64
C SER A 95 0.15 2.56 11.10
N CYS A 96 0.46 1.64 12.00
CA CYS A 96 0.83 0.27 11.66
C CYS A 96 -0.18 -0.71 12.25
N LEU A 97 -0.33 -1.84 11.57
CA LEU A 97 -1.03 -3.01 12.08
C LEU A 97 -0.34 -4.28 11.59
N VAL A 98 -0.49 -5.36 12.36
CA VAL A 98 0.02 -6.69 11.96
C VAL A 98 -0.61 -7.09 10.62
N ARG A 99 0.22 -7.55 9.65
CA ARG A 99 -0.20 -7.93 8.29
C ARG A 99 -1.34 -8.95 8.29
N SER A 100 -1.33 -9.90 9.22
CA SER A 100 -2.43 -10.88 9.33
C SER A 100 -3.75 -10.22 9.72
N ALA A 101 -3.72 -9.20 10.60
CA ALA A 101 -4.90 -8.43 10.96
C ALA A 101 -5.40 -7.57 9.80
N PHE A 102 -4.48 -6.96 9.03
CA PHE A 102 -4.83 -6.25 7.80
C PHE A 102 -5.53 -7.17 6.79
N LYS A 103 -4.93 -8.34 6.51
CA LYS A 103 -5.48 -9.33 5.57
C LYS A 103 -6.89 -9.80 5.96
N ARG A 104 -7.17 -9.96 7.27
CA ARG A 104 -8.53 -10.34 7.74
C ARG A 104 -9.60 -9.29 7.43
N LYS A 105 -9.23 -8.03 7.23
CA LYS A 105 -10.16 -6.96 6.83
C LYS A 105 -10.37 -6.87 5.31
N LEU A 106 -9.56 -7.57 4.52
CA LEU A 106 -9.63 -7.51 3.06
C LEU A 106 -10.79 -8.36 2.55
N HIS A 107 -11.59 -7.76 1.68
CA HIS A 107 -12.70 -8.41 1.01
C HIS A 107 -12.44 -8.65 -0.48
N ALA A 108 -11.52 -7.89 -1.08
CA ALA A 108 -10.99 -8.13 -2.42
C ALA A 108 -9.60 -7.49 -2.56
N SER A 109 -8.82 -7.96 -3.52
CA SER A 109 -7.57 -7.34 -3.94
C SER A 109 -7.35 -7.61 -5.41
N CYS A 110 -6.86 -6.62 -6.13
CA CYS A 110 -6.55 -6.72 -7.54
C CYS A 110 -5.24 -5.99 -7.88
N VAL A 111 -4.60 -6.40 -8.96
CA VAL A 111 -3.35 -5.80 -9.45
C VAL A 111 -3.66 -4.46 -10.11
N GLY A 112 -2.79 -3.46 -9.90
CA GLY A 112 -2.92 -2.14 -10.48
C GLY A 112 -3.87 -1.20 -9.75
N ASP A 113 -4.29 -0.15 -10.48
CA ASP A 113 -5.16 0.93 -10.02
C ASP A 113 -6.43 1.03 -10.89
N PRO A 114 -7.34 0.05 -10.82
CA PRO A 114 -8.52 0.02 -11.69
C PRO A 114 -9.53 1.14 -11.39
N PHE A 115 -9.41 1.80 -10.24
CA PHE A 115 -10.23 2.96 -9.88
C PHE A 115 -9.55 4.30 -10.20
N GLY A 116 -8.31 4.28 -10.71
CA GLY A 116 -7.55 5.49 -11.07
C GLY A 116 -7.25 6.41 -9.88
N LEU A 117 -7.10 5.88 -8.66
CA LEU A 117 -6.87 6.64 -7.44
C LEU A 117 -5.56 7.43 -7.44
N GLU A 118 -4.55 6.97 -8.20
CA GLU A 118 -3.29 7.70 -8.38
C GLU A 118 -3.49 9.09 -8.99
N SER A 119 -4.55 9.27 -9.81
CA SER A 119 -4.92 10.58 -10.37
C SER A 119 -5.32 11.60 -9.29
N GLY A 120 -5.71 11.13 -8.09
CA GLY A 120 -6.26 11.93 -7.01
C GLY A 120 -7.78 12.08 -7.03
N LYS A 121 -8.45 11.61 -8.08
CA LYS A 121 -9.90 11.62 -8.20
C LYS A 121 -10.49 10.35 -7.62
N ILE A 122 -11.70 10.45 -7.09
CA ILE A 122 -12.50 9.30 -6.67
C ILE A 122 -13.63 9.06 -7.67
N PRO A 123 -14.04 7.79 -7.90
CA PRO A 123 -15.18 7.51 -8.76
C PRO A 123 -16.51 8.06 -8.24
N PHE A 124 -16.71 8.02 -6.92
CA PHE A 124 -17.87 8.56 -6.21
C PHE A 124 -17.54 8.70 -4.71
N VAL A 125 -18.40 9.36 -3.92
CA VAL A 125 -18.21 9.43 -2.46
C VAL A 125 -18.64 8.10 -1.84
N LEU A 126 -17.75 7.45 -1.08
CA LEU A 126 -18.10 6.25 -0.31
C LEU A 126 -18.97 6.66 0.87
N GLU A 127 -20.02 5.88 1.12
CA GLU A 127 -20.84 6.04 2.30
C GLU A 127 -20.22 5.24 3.45
N LYS A 128 -20.43 5.69 4.68
CA LYS A 128 -20.06 4.88 5.83
C LYS A 128 -21.00 3.68 5.91
N GLY A 129 -20.45 2.48 5.76
CA GLY A 129 -21.23 1.23 5.84
C GLY A 129 -20.70 0.18 4.88
N ARG A 130 -21.56 -0.80 4.55
CA ARG A 130 -21.22 -1.95 3.69
C ARG A 130 -21.88 -1.90 2.31
N VAL A 131 -22.74 -0.92 2.04
CA VAL A 131 -23.63 -0.90 0.87
C VAL A 131 -22.86 -1.03 -0.44
N GLN A 132 -21.74 -0.30 -0.58
CA GLN A 132 -20.94 -0.32 -1.82
C GLN A 132 -19.96 -1.50 -1.92
N LEU A 133 -19.84 -2.34 -0.89
CA LEU A 133 -18.82 -3.41 -0.85
C LEU A 133 -18.99 -4.41 -2.00
N GLY A 134 -20.22 -4.81 -2.30
CA GLY A 134 -20.50 -5.77 -3.37
C GLY A 134 -20.09 -5.27 -4.75
N GLN A 135 -20.32 -3.99 -5.03
CA GLN A 135 -19.91 -3.35 -6.28
C GLN A 135 -18.38 -3.29 -6.40
N LEU A 136 -17.71 -2.83 -5.35
CA LEU A 136 -16.25 -2.65 -5.35
C LEU A 136 -15.50 -3.97 -5.48
N LYS A 137 -16.00 -5.04 -4.84
CA LYS A 137 -15.44 -6.37 -4.96
C LYS A 137 -15.43 -6.86 -6.41
N LYS A 138 -16.52 -6.63 -7.16
CA LYS A 138 -16.64 -7.08 -8.56
C LYS A 138 -15.56 -6.47 -9.47
N THR A 139 -15.15 -5.23 -9.20
CA THR A 139 -14.06 -4.59 -9.95
C THR A 139 -12.68 -5.20 -9.67
N CYS A 140 -12.50 -5.80 -8.48
CA CYS A 140 -11.26 -6.46 -8.07
C CYS A 140 -11.34 -8.00 -8.08
N SER A 141 -12.38 -8.61 -8.68
CA SER A 141 -12.55 -10.07 -8.77
C SER A 141 -12.13 -10.59 -10.13
#